data_AF-A0A969CFH3-F1
#
_entry.id   AF-A0A969CFH3-F1
#
_cell.length_a   1.000
_cell.length_b   1.000
_cell.length_c   1.000
_cell.angle_alpha   90.00
_cell.angle_beta   90.00
_cell.angle_gamma   90.00
#
_symmetry.space_group_name_H-M   'P 1'
#
loop_
_entity.id
_entity.type
_entity.pdbx_description
1 polymer ?
#
loop_
_entity_poly.entity_id
_entity_poly.type
_entity_poly.pdbx_seq_one_letter_code
_entity_poly.pdbx_strand_id
1 'polypeptide(L)'
;MGEAKRRKHLLGEGYGQTSFIRIKGDRQFEEHFEKYCVAWEQKLKTIMDSMDPEIEPSPAEMQAQDQDFQHWLTNYLQDYRPQDRERLVGEMLDSLYEQMQDFEEEDDSDQLQENVTNWVVDVITLFTLLKPHLSVQQQQDYAQPLLELYEIMRDDVEEGDVKAQQALEEMFAVFWVCLGQKNKLAFDIPD
;
A
#
# COMPACT_ATOMS: atom_id res chain seq x y z
N MET A 1 -7.31 -29.73 21.79
CA MET A 1 -7.27 -29.10 20.44
C MET A 1 -6.87 -30.16 19.42
N GLY A 2 -7.74 -30.47 18.45
CA GLY A 2 -7.51 -31.52 17.44
C GLY A 2 -6.50 -31.10 16.37
N GLU A 3 -5.77 -32.08 15.81
CA GLU A 3 -4.78 -31.86 14.74
C GLU A 3 -5.30 -31.06 13.55
N ALA A 4 -6.57 -31.23 13.16
CA ALA A 4 -7.19 -30.46 12.09
C ALA A 4 -7.22 -28.94 12.35
N LYS A 5 -7.44 -28.52 13.61
CA LYS A 5 -7.37 -27.10 13.99
C LYS A 5 -5.93 -26.58 13.96
N ARG A 6 -4.94 -27.41 14.33
CA ARG A 6 -3.51 -27.06 14.22
C ARG A 6 -3.06 -26.95 12.77
N ARG A 7 -3.50 -27.86 11.89
CA ARG A 7 -3.22 -27.81 10.45
C ARG A 7 -3.88 -26.60 9.77
N LYS A 8 -5.14 -26.29 10.10
CA LYS A 8 -5.82 -25.06 9.63
C LYS A 8 -5.08 -23.79 10.07
N HIS A 9 -4.56 -23.76 11.30
CA HIS A 9 -3.81 -22.62 11.80
C HIS A 9 -2.44 -22.46 11.13
N LEU A 10 -1.76 -23.58 10.82
CA LEU A 10 -0.47 -23.61 10.12
C LEU A 10 -0.56 -23.33 8.61
N LEU A 11 -1.67 -23.73 7.96
CA LEU A 11 -1.87 -23.63 6.51
C LEU A 11 -2.70 -22.39 6.10
N GLY A 12 -3.14 -21.60 7.08
CA GLY A 12 -3.91 -20.38 6.86
C GLY A 12 -5.25 -20.60 6.15
N GLU A 13 -5.77 -19.56 5.51
CA GLU A 13 -7.04 -19.57 4.79
C GLU A 13 -7.06 -20.51 3.57
N GLY A 14 -5.89 -20.94 3.08
CA GLY A 14 -5.76 -21.92 2.00
C GLY A 14 -6.03 -23.38 2.43
N TYR A 15 -6.31 -23.64 3.71
CA TYR A 15 -6.59 -24.99 4.21
C TYR A 15 -7.92 -25.54 3.67
N GLY A 16 -7.84 -26.37 2.62
CA GLY A 16 -8.99 -27.02 1.98
C GLY A 16 -9.20 -26.63 0.52
N GLN A 17 -8.41 -25.72 -0.03
CA GLN A 17 -8.46 -25.37 -1.44
C GLN A 17 -7.90 -26.52 -2.29
N THR A 18 -8.75 -27.08 -3.16
CA THR A 18 -8.43 -28.25 -3.99
C THR A 18 -7.83 -27.89 -5.34
N SER A 19 -7.95 -26.62 -5.77
CA SER A 19 -7.38 -26.11 -7.01
C SER A 19 -7.07 -24.61 -6.89
N PHE A 20 -5.93 -24.21 -7.44
CA PHE A 20 -5.57 -22.81 -7.64
C PHE A 20 -5.64 -22.46 -9.13
N ILE A 21 -5.93 -21.20 -9.43
CA ILE A 21 -5.65 -20.60 -10.74
C ILE A 21 -4.16 -20.80 -11.01
N ARG A 22 -3.82 -21.19 -12.24
CA ARG A 22 -2.44 -21.41 -12.66
C ARG A 22 -2.13 -20.49 -13.83
N ILE A 23 -1.40 -19.43 -13.55
CA ILE A 23 -0.87 -18.53 -14.56
C ILE A 23 0.38 -19.19 -15.18
N LYS A 24 0.42 -19.29 -16.52
CA LYS A 24 1.54 -19.88 -17.26
C LYS A 24 2.15 -18.84 -18.19
N GLY A 25 3.26 -18.25 -17.73
CA GLY A 25 4.03 -17.28 -18.50
C GLY A 25 3.38 -15.89 -18.53
N ASP A 26 4.09 -14.94 -19.14
CA ASP A 26 3.82 -13.52 -18.96
C ASP A 26 2.52 -13.06 -19.63
N ARG A 27 2.21 -13.57 -20.83
CA ARG A 27 0.93 -13.26 -21.48
C ARG A 27 -0.29 -13.59 -20.60
N GLN A 28 -0.30 -14.76 -19.95
CA GLN A 28 -1.41 -15.10 -19.06
C GLN A 28 -1.40 -14.22 -17.81
N PHE A 29 -0.21 -13.83 -17.35
CA PHE A 29 -0.10 -12.91 -16.23
C PHE A 29 -0.73 -11.56 -16.58
N GLU A 30 -0.37 -10.96 -17.71
CA GLU A 30 -0.95 -9.70 -18.22
C GLU A 30 -2.49 -9.78 -18.29
N GLU A 31 -3.05 -10.85 -18.86
CA GLU A 31 -4.50 -11.07 -18.94
C GLU A 31 -5.17 -11.15 -17.54
N HIS A 32 -4.46 -11.64 -16.53
CA HIS A 32 -4.96 -11.70 -15.16
C HIS A 32 -4.74 -10.39 -14.41
N PHE A 33 -3.64 -9.69 -14.67
CA PHE A 33 -3.34 -8.39 -14.12
C PHE A 33 -4.35 -7.35 -14.60
N GLU A 34 -4.68 -7.31 -15.89
CA GLU A 34 -5.72 -6.43 -16.43
C GLU A 34 -7.08 -6.67 -15.75
N LYS A 35 -7.47 -7.94 -15.55
CA LYS A 35 -8.70 -8.28 -14.82
C LYS A 35 -8.64 -7.88 -13.36
N TYR A 36 -7.47 -7.94 -12.75
CA TYR A 36 -7.26 -7.50 -11.38
C TYR A 36 -7.40 -5.98 -11.27
N CYS A 37 -6.78 -5.20 -12.16
CA CYS A 37 -6.94 -3.75 -12.24
C CYS A 37 -8.40 -3.34 -12.45
N VAL A 38 -9.11 -3.98 -13.37
CA VAL A 38 -10.55 -3.72 -13.60
C VAL A 38 -11.39 -4.03 -12.35
N ALA A 39 -11.10 -5.13 -11.67
CA ALA A 39 -11.81 -5.50 -10.43
C ALA A 39 -11.49 -4.52 -9.28
N TRP A 40 -10.25 -4.06 -9.20
CA TRP A 40 -9.79 -3.04 -8.27
C TRP A 40 -10.53 -1.72 -8.47
N GLU A 41 -10.55 -1.20 -9.68
CA GLU A 41 -11.27 0.04 -10.03
C GLU A 41 -12.77 -0.05 -9.70
N GLN A 42 -13.40 -1.19 -10.01
CA GLN A 42 -14.81 -1.43 -9.68
C GLN A 42 -15.06 -1.44 -8.18
N LYS A 43 -14.15 -2.03 -7.39
CA LYS A 43 -14.27 -2.03 -5.93
C LYS A 43 -14.10 -0.63 -5.37
N LEU A 44 -13.08 0.12 -5.83
CA LEU A 44 -12.88 1.51 -5.43
C LEU A 44 -14.11 2.37 -5.73
N LYS A 45 -14.64 2.25 -6.96
CA LYS A 45 -15.87 2.95 -7.34
C LYS A 45 -17.04 2.60 -6.44
N THR A 46 -17.21 1.33 -6.07
CA THR A 46 -18.29 0.89 -5.17
C THR A 46 -18.16 1.54 -3.78
N ILE A 47 -16.93 1.68 -3.27
CA ILE A 47 -16.67 2.36 -2.01
C ILE A 47 -16.97 3.85 -2.14
N MET A 48 -16.49 4.50 -3.21
CA MET A 48 -16.74 5.92 -3.46
C MET A 48 -18.23 6.25 -3.66
N ASP A 49 -18.96 5.43 -4.42
CA ASP A 49 -20.41 5.59 -4.63
C ASP A 49 -21.22 5.38 -3.34
N SER A 50 -20.63 4.74 -2.32
CA SER A 50 -21.24 4.57 -0.99
C SER A 50 -21.01 5.74 -0.05
N MET A 51 -20.12 6.66 -0.40
CA MET A 51 -19.83 7.88 0.35
C MET A 51 -20.71 9.03 -0.15
N ASP A 52 -21.14 9.88 0.77
CA ASP A 52 -21.69 11.18 0.41
C ASP A 52 -20.50 12.12 0.11
N PRO A 53 -20.36 12.62 -1.13
CA PRO A 53 -19.24 13.50 -1.48
C PRO A 53 -19.29 14.86 -0.76
N GLU A 54 -20.44 15.24 -0.17
CA GLU A 54 -20.58 16.48 0.60
C GLU A 54 -20.21 16.31 2.09
N ILE A 55 -19.94 15.07 2.53
CA ILE A 55 -19.66 14.74 3.93
C ILE A 55 -18.30 14.06 4.02
N GLU A 56 -17.40 14.68 4.78
CA GLU A 56 -16.12 14.06 5.11
C GLU A 56 -16.37 12.79 5.96
N PRO A 57 -15.85 11.62 5.54
CA PRO A 57 -16.07 10.38 6.26
C PRO A 57 -15.43 10.45 7.63
N SER A 58 -16.16 10.00 8.65
CA SER A 58 -15.62 9.88 10.00
C SER A 58 -14.49 8.83 10.05
N PRO A 59 -13.57 8.91 11.04
CA PRO A 59 -12.52 7.90 11.19
C PRO A 59 -13.04 6.46 11.31
N ALA A 60 -14.24 6.28 11.87
CA ALA A 60 -14.88 4.97 11.97
C ALA A 60 -15.38 4.45 10.60
N GLU A 61 -15.88 5.34 9.74
CA GLU A 61 -16.32 5.00 8.39
C GLU A 61 -15.12 4.67 7.50
N MET A 62 -14.05 5.47 7.57
CA MET A 62 -12.79 5.19 6.86
C MET A 62 -12.23 3.82 7.27
N GLN A 63 -12.23 3.51 8.57
CA GLN A 63 -11.77 2.21 9.07
C GLN A 63 -12.66 1.05 8.59
N ALA A 64 -13.98 1.25 8.55
CA ALA A 64 -14.90 0.22 8.05
C ALA A 64 -14.69 -0.06 6.56
N GLN A 65 -14.41 0.97 5.76
CA GLN A 65 -14.13 0.84 4.34
C GLN A 65 -12.79 0.18 4.07
N ASP A 66 -11.74 0.52 4.83
CA ASP A 66 -10.46 -0.17 4.77
C ASP A 66 -10.63 -1.67 5.06
N GLN A 67 -11.38 -2.03 6.12
CA GLN A 67 -11.67 -3.43 6.44
C GLN A 67 -12.46 -4.14 5.34
N ASP A 68 -13.47 -3.48 4.75
CA ASP A 68 -14.25 -4.04 3.64
C ASP A 68 -13.37 -4.25 2.40
N PHE A 69 -12.48 -3.31 2.10
CA PHE A 69 -11.53 -3.42 1.00
C PHE A 69 -10.53 -4.55 1.23
N GLN A 70 -9.91 -4.63 2.40
CA GLN A 70 -8.99 -5.70 2.78
C GLN A 70 -9.65 -7.08 2.70
N HIS A 71 -10.90 -7.18 3.16
CA HIS A 71 -11.67 -8.42 3.07
C HIS A 71 -11.94 -8.82 1.61
N TRP A 72 -12.34 -7.86 0.78
CA TRP A 72 -12.53 -8.10 -0.65
C TRP A 72 -11.23 -8.54 -1.32
N LEU A 73 -10.12 -7.84 -1.09
CA LEU A 73 -8.83 -8.13 -1.72
C LEU A 73 -8.32 -9.53 -1.33
N THR A 74 -8.41 -9.86 -0.05
CA THR A 74 -8.09 -11.21 0.45
C THR A 74 -8.92 -12.28 -0.25
N ASN A 75 -10.23 -12.06 -0.36
CA ASN A 75 -11.13 -12.98 -1.05
C ASN A 75 -10.87 -13.07 -2.55
N TYR A 76 -10.53 -11.98 -3.21
CA TYR A 76 -10.22 -11.97 -4.65
C TYR A 76 -8.94 -12.77 -4.93
N LEU A 77 -7.91 -12.54 -4.12
CA LEU A 77 -6.60 -13.16 -4.28
C LEU A 77 -6.58 -14.63 -3.85
N GLN A 78 -7.54 -15.10 -3.04
CA GLN A 78 -7.53 -16.44 -2.47
C GLN A 78 -7.42 -17.55 -3.53
N ASP A 79 -7.94 -17.37 -4.74
CA ASP A 79 -7.93 -18.40 -5.78
C ASP A 79 -6.60 -18.50 -6.52
N TYR A 80 -5.72 -17.51 -6.38
CA TYR A 80 -4.38 -17.50 -6.95
C TYR A 80 -3.39 -18.24 -6.04
N ARG A 81 -2.26 -18.68 -6.60
CA ARG A 81 -1.15 -19.21 -5.80
C ARG A 81 -0.42 -18.07 -5.08
N PRO A 82 0.23 -18.32 -3.93
CA PRO A 82 0.96 -17.28 -3.20
C PRO A 82 1.88 -16.41 -4.08
N GLN A 83 2.68 -17.04 -4.95
CA GLN A 83 3.59 -16.31 -5.85
C GLN A 83 2.86 -15.46 -6.89
N ASP A 84 1.72 -15.95 -7.39
CA ASP A 84 0.91 -15.22 -8.37
C ASP A 84 0.19 -14.03 -7.68
N ARG A 85 -0.23 -14.20 -6.41
CA ARG A 85 -0.80 -13.10 -5.60
C ARG A 85 0.24 -12.00 -5.39
N GLU A 86 1.41 -12.39 -4.89
CA GLU A 86 2.56 -11.51 -4.64
C GLU A 86 2.96 -10.74 -5.90
N ARG A 87 2.92 -11.41 -7.07
CA ARG A 87 3.21 -10.78 -8.35
C ARG A 87 2.10 -9.80 -8.77
N LEU A 88 0.82 -10.17 -8.65
CA LEU A 88 -0.30 -9.28 -9.00
C LEU A 88 -0.33 -8.00 -8.15
N VAL A 89 -0.09 -8.11 -6.83
CA VAL A 89 -0.06 -6.93 -5.96
C VAL A 89 1.26 -6.16 -6.09
N GLY A 90 2.38 -6.84 -6.36
CA GLY A 90 3.67 -6.20 -6.60
C GLY A 90 3.64 -5.34 -7.86
N GLU A 91 3.10 -5.86 -8.96
CA GLU A 91 3.00 -5.15 -10.24
C GLU A 91 2.20 -3.84 -10.11
N MET A 92 1.19 -3.80 -9.22
CA MET A 92 0.47 -2.56 -8.92
C MET A 92 1.35 -1.49 -8.28
N LEU A 93 2.29 -1.88 -7.40
CA LEU A 93 3.27 -0.97 -6.81
C LEU A 93 4.35 -0.61 -7.82
N ASP A 94 4.82 -1.59 -8.61
CA ASP A 94 5.80 -1.35 -9.67
C ASP A 94 5.30 -0.26 -10.63
N SER A 95 4.04 -0.31 -11.06
CA SER A 95 3.43 0.73 -11.90
C SER A 95 3.39 2.13 -11.26
N LEU A 96 3.32 2.24 -9.93
CA LEU A 96 3.45 3.52 -9.24
C LEU A 96 4.91 3.97 -9.17
N TYR A 97 5.84 3.05 -8.88
CA TYR A 97 7.26 3.38 -8.83
C TYR A 97 7.84 3.78 -10.19
N GLU A 98 7.32 3.21 -11.28
CA GLU A 98 7.67 3.63 -12.64
C GLU A 98 7.28 5.09 -12.92
N GLN A 99 6.13 5.57 -12.42
CA GLN A 99 5.72 6.98 -12.58
C GLN A 99 6.70 7.97 -11.94
N MET A 100 7.44 7.56 -10.91
CA MET A 100 8.47 8.42 -10.32
C MET A 100 9.60 8.71 -11.31
N GLN A 101 9.92 7.78 -12.21
CA GLN A 101 10.94 8.00 -13.25
C GLN A 101 10.50 9.05 -14.26
N ASP A 102 9.20 9.15 -14.52
CA ASP A 102 8.64 10.15 -15.42
C ASP A 102 8.79 11.58 -14.87
N PHE A 103 8.96 11.75 -13.55
CA PHE A 103 9.17 13.06 -12.92
C PHE A 103 10.56 13.63 -13.16
N GLU A 104 11.54 12.82 -13.56
CA GLU A 104 12.91 13.30 -13.88
C GLU A 104 12.93 14.26 -15.09
N GLU A 105 11.89 14.21 -15.92
CA GLU A 105 11.76 15.05 -17.12
C GLU A 105 10.94 16.34 -16.91
N GLU A 106 10.42 16.58 -15.69
CA GLU A 106 9.61 17.76 -15.38
C GLU A 106 10.50 19.00 -15.12
N ASP A 107 10.35 20.02 -15.97
CA ASP A 107 11.14 21.27 -15.91
C ASP A 107 10.56 22.29 -14.92
N ASP A 108 9.26 22.19 -14.57
CA ASP A 108 8.60 23.09 -13.62
C ASP A 108 8.74 22.57 -12.18
N SER A 109 9.46 23.32 -11.34
CA SER A 109 9.73 22.95 -9.95
C SER A 109 8.48 22.88 -9.07
N ASP A 110 7.50 23.77 -9.30
CA ASP A 110 6.28 23.80 -8.49
C ASP A 110 5.40 22.60 -8.85
N GLN A 111 5.30 22.29 -10.15
CA GLN A 111 4.59 21.12 -10.63
C GLN A 111 5.26 19.81 -10.18
N LEU A 112 6.59 19.75 -10.22
CA LEU A 112 7.36 18.61 -9.73
C LEU A 112 7.09 18.36 -8.24
N GLN A 113 7.10 19.41 -7.42
CA GLN A 113 6.82 19.29 -5.99
C GLN A 113 5.40 18.77 -5.72
N GLU A 114 4.39 19.28 -6.44
CA GLU A 114 3.01 18.79 -6.33
C GLU A 114 2.90 17.31 -6.76
N ASN A 115 3.52 16.95 -7.89
CA ASN A 115 3.52 15.58 -8.41
C ASN A 115 4.18 14.60 -7.44
N VAL A 116 5.35 14.94 -6.88
CA VAL A 116 6.04 14.12 -5.88
C VAL A 116 5.19 13.99 -4.62
N THR A 117 4.57 15.08 -4.14
CA THR A 117 3.73 15.03 -2.94
C THR A 117 2.53 14.11 -3.12
N ASN A 118 1.82 14.24 -4.25
CA ASN A 118 0.69 13.37 -4.58
C ASN A 118 1.14 11.91 -4.71
N TRP A 119 2.26 11.68 -5.40
CA TRP A 119 2.85 10.35 -5.54
C TRP A 119 3.20 9.71 -4.19
N VAL A 120 3.79 10.46 -3.25
CA VAL A 120 4.11 9.97 -1.90
C VAL A 120 2.86 9.52 -1.16
N VAL A 121 1.78 10.30 -1.23
CA VAL A 121 0.50 9.95 -0.61
C VAL A 121 -0.07 8.68 -1.23
N ASP A 122 -0.06 8.58 -2.56
CA ASP A 122 -0.59 7.44 -3.30
C ASP A 122 0.20 6.16 -3.00
N VAL A 123 1.53 6.21 -3.05
CA VAL A 123 2.39 5.05 -2.81
C VAL A 123 2.33 4.59 -1.35
N ILE A 124 2.28 5.51 -0.37
CA ILE A 124 2.11 5.15 1.05
C ILE A 124 0.77 4.47 1.28
N THR A 125 -0.30 5.02 0.69
CA THR A 125 -1.65 4.48 0.80
C THR A 125 -1.70 3.08 0.19
N LEU A 126 -1.21 2.94 -1.05
CA LEU A 126 -1.24 1.67 -1.75
C LEU A 126 -0.33 0.62 -1.10
N PHE A 127 0.88 0.99 -0.69
CA PHE A 127 1.78 0.10 0.04
C PHE A 127 1.11 -0.41 1.31
N THR A 128 0.48 0.47 2.09
CA THR A 128 -0.21 0.08 3.33
C THR A 128 -1.34 -0.91 3.06
N LEU A 129 -2.12 -0.68 2.02
CA LEU A 129 -3.20 -1.58 1.61
C LEU A 129 -2.69 -2.94 1.12
N LEU A 130 -1.60 -2.97 0.37
CA LEU A 130 -1.11 -4.19 -0.28
C LEU A 130 -0.12 -4.98 0.58
N LYS A 131 0.49 -4.37 1.60
CA LYS A 131 1.48 -4.99 2.49
C LYS A 131 1.11 -6.39 2.99
N PRO A 132 -0.14 -6.68 3.42
CA PRO A 132 -0.51 -8.03 3.88
C PRO A 132 -0.38 -9.13 2.82
N HIS A 133 -0.36 -8.76 1.53
CA HIS A 133 -0.32 -9.67 0.38
C HIS A 133 1.05 -9.73 -0.30
N LEU A 134 2.00 -8.91 0.14
CA LEU A 134 3.37 -8.91 -0.34
C LEU A 134 4.22 -9.94 0.42
N SER A 135 5.20 -10.51 -0.28
CA SER A 135 6.26 -11.29 0.37
C SER A 135 7.08 -10.40 1.31
N VAL A 136 7.75 -11.00 2.29
CA VAL A 136 8.61 -10.24 3.23
C VAL A 136 9.70 -9.45 2.48
N GLN A 137 10.24 -10.01 1.40
CA GLN A 137 11.24 -9.36 0.56
C GLN A 137 10.64 -8.14 -0.14
N GLN A 138 9.51 -8.29 -0.82
CA GLN A 138 8.81 -7.16 -1.47
C GLN A 138 8.43 -6.06 -0.47
N GLN A 139 7.99 -6.42 0.74
CA GLN A 139 7.70 -5.42 1.77
C GLN A 139 8.92 -4.56 2.12
N GLN A 140 10.12 -5.14 2.09
CA GLN A 140 11.36 -4.40 2.31
C GLN A 140 11.73 -3.57 1.08
N ASP A 141 11.67 -4.17 -0.10
CA ASP A 141 12.04 -3.54 -1.37
C ASP A 141 11.18 -2.31 -1.67
N TYR A 142 9.86 -2.36 -1.40
CA TYR A 142 8.97 -1.21 -1.57
C TYR A 142 8.96 -0.23 -0.39
N ALA A 143 9.44 -0.63 0.79
CA ALA A 143 9.53 0.31 1.92
C ALA A 143 10.81 1.16 1.84
N GLN A 144 11.90 0.59 1.34
CA GLN A 144 13.21 1.22 1.37
C GLN A 144 13.26 2.58 0.64
N PRO A 145 12.73 2.74 -0.59
CA PRO A 145 12.72 4.03 -1.27
C PRO A 145 11.92 5.11 -0.51
N LEU A 146 10.84 4.72 0.17
CA LEU A 146 10.03 5.66 0.97
C LEU A 146 10.76 6.11 2.23
N LEU A 147 11.56 5.21 2.84
CA LEU A 147 12.44 5.56 3.95
C LEU A 147 13.50 6.57 3.51
N GLU A 148 14.16 6.31 2.38
CA GLU A 148 15.19 7.19 1.82
C GLU A 148 14.60 8.56 1.46
N LEU A 149 13.42 8.59 0.84
CA LEU A 149 12.72 9.82 0.51
C LEU A 149 12.33 10.62 1.75
N TYR A 150 11.83 9.96 2.80
CA TYR A 150 11.54 10.63 4.06
C TYR A 150 12.80 11.26 4.68
N GLU A 151 13.94 10.55 4.65
CA GLU A 151 15.20 11.08 5.17
C GLU A 151 15.65 12.32 4.39
N ILE A 152 15.58 12.29 3.06
CA ILE A 152 15.87 13.44 2.19
C ILE A 152 14.95 14.61 2.54
N MET A 153 13.64 14.40 2.54
CA MET A 153 12.66 15.45 2.85
C MET A 153 12.85 16.03 4.26
N ARG A 154 13.19 15.19 5.24
CA ARG A 154 13.44 15.63 6.61
C ARG A 154 14.71 16.48 6.70
N ASP A 155 15.76 16.09 6.00
CA ASP A 155 17.05 16.80 6.01
C ASP A 155 16.96 18.14 5.26
N ASP A 156 16.03 18.28 4.31
CA ASP A 156 15.73 19.53 3.60
C ASP A 156 14.84 20.51 4.39
N VAL A 157 14.15 20.04 5.44
CA VAL A 157 13.37 20.94 6.31
C VAL A 157 14.31 21.73 7.22
N GLU A 158 14.23 23.07 7.16
CA GLU A 158 15.05 23.95 7.99
C GLU A 158 14.96 23.60 9.49
N GLU A 159 16.11 23.56 10.17
CA GLU A 159 16.18 23.34 11.62
C GLU A 159 15.34 24.39 12.36
N GLY A 160 14.23 23.95 12.96
CA GLY A 160 13.31 24.81 13.72
C GLY A 160 11.99 25.11 13.02
N ASP A 161 11.78 24.68 11.76
CA ASP A 161 10.45 24.71 11.15
C ASP A 161 9.57 23.55 11.63
N VAL A 162 9.03 23.74 12.83
CA VAL A 162 8.16 22.78 13.51
C VAL A 162 6.93 22.43 12.66
N LYS A 163 6.43 23.36 11.82
CA LYS A 163 5.23 23.10 11.02
C LYS A 163 5.52 22.19 9.83
N ALA A 164 6.63 22.44 9.13
CA ALA A 164 7.05 21.59 8.03
C ALA A 164 7.41 20.18 8.53
N GLN A 165 8.07 20.08 9.69
CA GLN A 165 8.35 18.79 10.34
C GLN A 165 7.06 18.04 10.71
N GLN A 166 6.08 18.71 11.30
CA GLN A 166 4.79 18.11 11.64
C GLN A 166 4.04 17.63 10.40
N ALA A 167 3.99 18.42 9.33
CA ALA A 167 3.32 18.03 8.09
C ALA A 167 3.98 16.78 7.45
N LEU A 168 5.30 16.70 7.46
CA LEU A 168 6.04 15.53 6.98
C LEU A 168 5.78 14.29 7.85
N GLU A 169 5.75 14.43 9.17
CA GLU A 169 5.40 13.35 10.08
C GLU A 169 3.97 12.85 9.89
N GLU A 170 3.01 13.76 9.70
CA GLU A 170 1.61 13.44 9.45
C GLU A 170 1.44 12.67 8.13
N MET A 171 2.14 13.10 7.07
CA MET A 171 2.13 12.42 5.75
C MET A 171 2.60 10.97 5.85
N PHE A 172 3.65 10.69 6.63
CA PHE A 172 4.21 9.35 6.81
C PHE A 172 3.64 8.58 8.00
N ALA A 173 2.72 9.16 8.78
CA ALA A 173 2.23 8.55 10.02
C ALA A 173 1.64 7.14 9.81
N VAL A 174 0.86 6.97 8.74
CA VAL A 174 0.26 5.68 8.37
C VAL A 174 1.34 4.66 8.00
N PHE A 175 2.35 5.07 7.24
CA PHE A 175 3.49 4.24 6.85
C PHE A 175 4.27 3.73 8.08
N TRP A 176 4.49 4.59 9.08
CA TRP A 176 5.18 4.20 10.33
C TRP A 176 4.41 3.17 11.14
N VAL A 177 3.10 3.36 11.29
CA VAL A 177 2.22 2.38 11.93
C VAL A 177 2.27 1.05 11.18
N CYS A 178 2.25 1.10 9.85
CA CYS A 178 2.28 -0.05 8.95
C CYS A 178 3.57 -0.89 9.07
N LEU A 179 4.72 -0.23 9.24
CA LEU A 179 6.01 -0.89 9.46
C LEU A 179 6.19 -1.41 10.90
N GLY A 180 5.23 -1.16 11.81
CA GLY A 180 5.38 -1.47 13.23
C GLY A 180 6.46 -0.61 13.91
N GLN A 181 6.87 0.48 13.26
CA GLN A 181 7.79 1.45 13.82
C GLN A 181 6.97 2.56 14.46
N LYS A 182 6.61 2.41 15.73
CA LYS A 182 6.18 3.58 16.53
C LYS A 182 7.37 4.53 16.59
N ASN A 183 7.26 5.73 16.00
CA ASN A 183 8.21 6.85 16.05
C ASN A 183 9.44 6.56 16.91
N LYS A 184 10.46 5.92 16.32
CA LYS A 184 11.79 5.88 16.93
C LYS A 184 12.50 7.24 16.88
N LEU A 185 11.86 8.22 16.25
CA LEU A 185 12.25 9.62 16.17
C LEU A 185 11.30 10.51 16.98
N ALA A 186 10.79 10.02 18.13
CA ALA A 186 10.34 10.96 19.16
C ALA A 186 11.57 11.76 19.56
N PHE A 187 11.69 12.97 19.01
CA PHE A 187 12.70 13.94 19.35
C PHE A 187 12.83 14.02 20.88
N ASP A 188 14.05 13.83 21.38
CA ASP A 188 14.45 14.32 22.69
C ASP A 188 14.26 15.84 22.67
N ILE A 189 13.06 16.31 23.01
CA ILE A 189 12.81 17.69 23.39
C ILE A 189 13.44 17.83 24.78
N PRO A 190 14.55 18.58 24.95
CA PRO A 190 15.05 18.85 26.29
C PRO A 190 14.04 19.79 26.98
N ASP A 191 13.64 19.43 28.20
CA ASP A 191 12.91 20.30 29.13
C ASP A 191 13.61 21.67 29.33
#